data_AF-A0A7W5FPD3-F1
#
_entry.id   AF-A0A7W5FPD3-F1
#
_cell.length_a   1.000
_cell.length_b   1.000
_cell.length_c   1.000
_cell.angle_alpha   90.00
_cell.angle_beta   90.00
_cell.angle_gamma   90.00
#
_symmetry.space_group_name_H-M   'P 1'
#
loop_
_entity.id
_entity.type
_entity.pdbx_description
1 polymer ?
#
loop_
_entity_poly.entity_id
_entity_poly.type
_entity_poly.pdbx_seq_one_letter_code
_entity_poly.pdbx_strand_id
1 'polypeptide(L)' 'MAFFIVMFIVLLPLYGLLIWSFFNPEGSMSWGKAWMYKERPEPSEAGIIYIRSASVFGLLVLTIWLIIAFVHALN' A
#
# COMPACT_ATOMS: atom_id res chain seq x y z
N MET A 1 -22.84 -1.15 10.00
CA MET A 1 -22.51 -2.46 9.40
C MET A 1 -22.16 -2.38 7.91
N ALA A 2 -23.09 -2.08 6.99
CA ALA A 2 -22.81 -2.11 5.53
C ALA A 2 -21.67 -1.17 5.06
N PHE A 3 -21.57 0.02 5.65
CA PHE A 3 -20.47 0.97 5.39
C PHE A 3 -19.07 0.35 5.60
N PHE A 4 -18.88 -0.36 6.72
CA PHE A 4 -17.60 -0.99 7.06
C PHE A 4 -17.26 -2.11 6.07
N ILE A 5 -18.24 -2.92 5.65
CA ILE A 5 -18.03 -4.00 4.68
C ILE A 5 -17.52 -3.43 3.34
N VAL A 6 -18.17 -2.39 2.82
CA VAL A 6 -17.75 -1.74 1.56
C VAL A 6 -16.33 -1.17 1.70
N MET A 7 -16.04 -0.54 2.84
CA MET A 7 -14.73 0.01 3.12
C MET A 7 -13.63 -1.06 3.17
N PHE A 8 -13.87 -2.21 3.80
CA PHE A 8 -12.93 -3.34 3.81
C PHE A 8 -12.62 -3.84 2.38
N ILE A 9 -13.63 -3.95 1.53
CA ILE A 9 -13.47 -4.39 0.14
C ILE A 9 -12.59 -3.40 -0.64
N VAL A 10 -12.80 -2.09 -0.45
CA VAL A 10 -12.00 -1.04 -1.10
C VAL A 10 -10.56 -1.01 -0.59
N LEU A 11 -10.33 -1.34 0.68
CA LEU A 11 -9.00 -1.32 1.30
C LEU A 11 -8.18 -2.59 1.03
N LEU A 12 -8.80 -3.71 0.65
CA LEU A 12 -8.09 -4.94 0.29
C LEU A 12 -7.07 -4.74 -0.84
N PRO A 13 -7.42 -4.09 -1.98
CA PRO A 13 -6.44 -3.74 -3.01
C PRO A 13 -5.28 -2.89 -2.49
N LEU A 14 -5.55 -1.92 -1.62
CA LEU A 14 -4.52 -1.08 -1.02
C LEU A 14 -3.56 -1.91 -0.14
N TYR A 15 -4.11 -2.83 0.66
CA TYR A 15 -3.34 -3.74 1.49
C TYR A 15 -2.42 -4.63 0.64
N GLY A 16 -2.97 -5.21 -0.44
CA GLY A 16 -2.21 -6.00 -1.40
C GLY A 16 -1.11 -5.19 -2.11
N LEU A 17 -1.40 -3.92 -2.43
CA LEU A 17 -0.43 -3.01 -3.04
C LEU A 17 0.73 -2.69 -2.11
N LEU A 18 0.48 -2.51 -0.82
CA LEU A 18 1.54 -2.31 0.18
C LEU A 18 2.42 -3.56 0.34
N ILE A 19 1.81 -4.75 0.38
CA ILE A 19 2.57 -6.02 0.39
C ILE A 19 3.43 -6.15 -0.87
N TRP A 20 2.84 -5.91 -2.04
CA TRP A 20 3.57 -5.97 -3.29
C TRP A 20 4.72 -4.96 -3.36
N SER A 21 4.49 -3.74 -2.86
CA SER A 21 5.51 -2.68 -2.80
C SER A 21 6.67 -3.02 -1.87
N PHE A 22 6.43 -3.81 -0.83
CA PHE A 22 7.50 -4.31 0.03
C PHE A 22 8.40 -5.33 -0.68
N PHE A 23 7.81 -6.30 -1.40
CA PHE A 23 8.56 -7.34 -2.12
C PHE A 23 9.18 -6.86 -3.43
N ASN A 24 8.52 -5.98 -4.16
CA ASN A 24 8.96 -5.43 -5.44
C ASN A 24 8.90 -3.88 -5.45
N PRO A 25 9.77 -3.21 -4.68
CA PRO A 25 9.77 -1.76 -4.55
C PRO A 25 10.10 -1.02 -5.86
N GLU A 26 10.95 -1.61 -6.70
CA GLU A 26 11.33 -1.02 -7.99
C GLU A 26 10.14 -1.01 -8.97
N GLY A 27 9.45 -2.16 -9.04
CA GLY A 27 8.23 -2.30 -9.80
C GLY A 27 7.15 -1.34 -9.31
N SER A 28 6.95 -1.21 -8.01
CA SER A 28 5.91 -0.34 -7.45
C SER A 28 6.20 1.16 -7.62
N MET A 29 7.46 1.60 -7.57
CA MET A 29 7.82 3.00 -7.85
C MET A 29 7.60 3.41 -9.29
N SER A 30 7.89 2.51 -10.22
CA SER A 30 7.67 2.72 -11.64
C SER A 30 6.20 2.49 -12.02
N TRP A 31 5.43 1.77 -11.20
CA TRP A 31 4.01 1.56 -11.42
C TRP A 31 3.23 2.87 -11.41
N GLY A 32 2.41 3.08 -12.44
CA GLY A 32 1.66 4.33 -12.64
C GLY A 32 2.47 5.50 -13.23
N LYS A 33 3.80 5.41 -13.31
CA LYS A 33 4.66 6.42 -13.96
C LYS A 33 5.43 5.89 -15.18
N ALA A 34 5.56 4.58 -15.32
CA ALA A 34 6.33 3.95 -16.39
C ALA A 34 5.85 4.34 -17.80
N TRP A 35 4.56 4.66 -17.97
CA TRP A 35 4.01 5.10 -19.25
C TRP A 35 4.40 6.54 -19.63
N MET A 36 4.91 7.34 -18.67
CA MET A 36 5.28 8.74 -18.88
C MET A 36 6.72 8.91 -19.41
N TYR A 37 7.54 7.87 -19.34
CA TYR A 37 8.95 7.91 -19.70
C TYR A 37 9.21 7.02 -20.92
N LYS A 38 10.13 7.46 -21.79
CA LYS A 38 10.53 6.68 -22.99
C LYS A 38 11.32 5.43 -22.61
N GLU A 39 12.00 5.47 -21.47
CA GLU A 39 12.79 4.38 -20.91
C GLU A 39 12.36 4.16 -19.45
N ARG A 40 12.58 2.95 -18.94
CA ARG A 40 12.13 2.59 -17.60
C ARG A 40 12.97 3.39 -16.57
N PRO A 41 12.35 4.23 -15.72
CA PRO A 41 13.12 5.01 -14.75
C PRO A 41 13.74 4.06 -13.73
N GLU A 42 15.07 4.13 -13.59
CA GLU A 42 15.82 3.37 -12.60
C GLU A 42 15.63 4.00 -11.21
N PRO A 43 15.10 3.25 -10.22
CA PRO A 43 14.95 3.76 -8.86
C PRO A 43 16.31 3.93 -8.18
N SER A 44 16.48 5.02 -7.44
CA SER A 44 17.65 5.16 -6.56
C SER A 44 17.59 4.19 -5.39
N GLU A 45 18.75 3.78 -4.86
CA GLU A 45 18.82 2.93 -3.66
C GLU A 45 18.05 3.53 -2.48
N ALA A 46 18.18 4.84 -2.27
CA ALA A 46 17.43 5.55 -1.25
C ALA A 46 15.91 5.47 -1.46
N GLY A 47 15.45 5.54 -2.72
CA GLY A 47 14.04 5.34 -3.08
C GLY A 47 13.54 3.93 -2.76
N ILE A 48 14.36 2.91 -3.03
CA ILE A 48 14.06 1.51 -2.73
C ILE A 48 13.90 1.31 -1.22
N ILE A 49 14.82 1.84 -0.42
CA ILE A 49 14.79 1.76 1.04
C ILE A 49 13.57 2.50 1.60
N TYR A 50 13.26 3.68 1.06
CA TYR A 50 12.08 4.46 1.45
C TYR A 50 10.80 3.67 1.21
N ILE A 51 10.61 3.09 0.02
CA ILE A 51 9.39 2.35 -0.31
C ILE A 51 9.24 1.09 0.54
N ARG A 52 10.31 0.35 0.79
CA ARG A 52 10.25 -0.80 1.71
C ARG A 52 9.81 -0.38 3.11
N SER A 53 10.43 0.67 3.66
CA SER A 53 10.11 1.18 4.99
C SER A 53 8.70 1.74 5.08
N ALA A 54 8.28 2.52 4.07
CA ALA A 54 6.96 3.11 3.97
C ALA A 54 5.88 2.03 3.79
N SER A 55 6.17 0.95 3.07
CA SER A 55 5.25 -0.19 2.90
C SER A 55 5.01 -0.91 4.23
N VAL A 56 6.06 -1.17 5.00
CA VAL A 56 5.93 -1.77 6.35
C VAL A 56 5.16 -0.84 7.29
N PHE A 57 5.52 0.44 7.33
CA PHE A 57 4.84 1.42 8.15
C PHE A 57 3.36 1.55 7.75
N GLY A 58 3.08 1.61 6.44
CA GLY A 58 1.74 1.66 5.88
C GLY A 58 0.91 0.42 6.26
N LEU A 59 1.49 -0.78 6.19
CA LEU A 59 0.82 -2.01 6.63
C LEU A 59 0.48 -1.97 8.11
N LEU A 60 1.40 -1.52 8.97
CA LEU A 60 1.16 -1.40 10.41
C LEU A 60 0.02 -0.41 10.70
N VAL A 61 0.10 0.80 10.14
CA VAL A 61 -0.91 1.85 10.33
C VAL A 61 -2.28 1.39 9.82
N LEU A 62 -2.32 0.83 8.61
CA LEU A 62 -3.56 0.35 7.99
C LEU A 62 -4.17 -0.79 8.81
N THR A 63 -3.37 -1.74 9.29
CA THR A 63 -3.85 -2.84 10.14
C THR A 63 -4.44 -2.33 11.45
N ILE A 64 -3.74 -1.45 12.16
CA ILE A 64 -4.23 -0.85 13.42
C ILE A 64 -5.55 -0.12 13.16
N TRP A 65 -5.63 0.67 12.09
CA TRP A 65 -6.82 1.41 11.75
C TRP A 65 -8.01 0.49 11.42
N LEU A 66 -7.78 -0.59 10.67
CA LEU A 66 -8.80 -1.59 10.36
C LEU A 66 -9.31 -2.30 11.62
N ILE A 67 -8.44 -2.61 12.58
CA ILE A 67 -8.84 -3.20 13.86
C ILE A 67 -9.74 -2.23 14.64
N ILE A 68 -9.35 -0.96 14.75
CA ILE A 68 -10.14 0.07 15.44
C ILE A 68 -11.51 0.23 14.77
N ALA A 69 -11.54 0.31 13.44
CA ALA A 69 -12.77 0.42 12.67
C ALA A 69 -13.68 -0.81 12.85
N PHE A 70 -13.10 -2.01 12.91
CA PHE A 70 -13.83 -3.25 13.16
C PHE A 70 -14.45 -3.27 14.56
N VAL A 71 -13.69 -2.92 15.60
CA VAL A 71 -14.20 -2.83 16.97
C VAL A 71 -15.33 -1.81 17.07
N HIS A 72 -15.17 -0.64 16.45
CA HIS A 72 -16.21 0.38 16.42
C HIS A 72 -17.46 -0.07 15.65
N ALA A 73 -17.31 -0.91 14.62
CA ALA A 73 -18.44 -1.47 13.88
C ALA A 73 -19.25 -2.51 14.65
N LEU A 74 -18.65 -3.14 15.68
CA LEU A 74 -19.27 -4.17 16.52
C LEU A 74 -20.00 -3.60 17.74
N ASN A 75 -19.62 -2.41 18.20
CA ASN A 75 -20.31 -1.66 19.26
C ASN A 75 -21.54 -0.93 18.70
#